data_AF-A0A0C5W3E5-F1
#
_entry.id   AF-A0A0C5W3E5-F1
#
_cell.length_a   1.000
_cell.length_b   1.000
_cell.length_c   1.000
_cell.angle_alpha   90.00
_cell.angle_beta   90.00
_cell.angle_gamma   90.00
#
_symmetry.space_group_name_H-M   'P 1'
#
loop_
_entity.id
_entity.type
_entity.pdbx_description
1 polymer ?
#
loop_
_entity_poly.entity_id
_entity_poly.type
_entity_poly.pdbx_seq_one_letter_code
_entity_poly.pdbx_strand_id
1 'polypeptide(L)'
;MNEVKAVISDIGNAGYEDRLSGKKNWIKGFTLIEVLVVIAIVAILATIAIPSYSRYIQKSRAKAAAADLVAISLVMENMYQRQLKYLKPADVSATPALSNPTSGTLETLAYLGNGDSSKSAWKPAEGDYFSYTVKVTDTAGGGYLLTAKGVTGTSSAGCELTIKNDNTRSANGNSGCGGFSSW
;
A
#
# COMPACT_ATOMS: atom_id res chain seq x y z
N MET A 1 58.56 -55.05 -46.93
CA MET A 1 59.11 -54.06 -45.98
C MET A 1 59.21 -52.64 -46.55
N ASN A 2 58.88 -52.40 -47.83
CA ASN A 2 59.03 -51.09 -48.47
C ASN A 2 57.71 -50.31 -48.67
N GLU A 3 56.55 -50.89 -48.40
CA GLU A 3 55.27 -50.16 -48.55
C GLU A 3 54.79 -49.46 -47.27
N VAL A 4 55.31 -49.84 -46.10
CA VAL A 4 54.93 -49.21 -44.82
C VAL A 4 55.58 -47.83 -44.64
N LYS A 5 56.73 -47.56 -45.29
CA LYS A 5 57.40 -46.26 -45.20
C LYS A 5 56.73 -45.15 -46.04
N ALA A 6 56.00 -45.49 -47.11
CA ALA A 6 55.30 -44.51 -47.93
C ALA A 6 54.07 -43.93 -47.22
N VAL A 7 53.31 -44.77 -46.50
CA VAL A 7 52.11 -44.36 -45.76
C VAL A 7 52.43 -43.47 -44.56
N ILE A 8 53.62 -43.60 -43.97
CA ILE A 8 54.04 -42.79 -42.82
C ILE A 8 54.65 -41.44 -43.26
N SER A 9 55.08 -41.31 -44.52
CA SER A 9 55.60 -40.04 -45.06
C SER A 9 54.50 -39.04 -45.42
N ASP A 10 53.29 -39.51 -45.76
CA ASP A 10 52.16 -38.65 -46.16
C ASP A 10 51.35 -38.10 -44.97
N ILE A 11 51.69 -38.52 -43.75
CA ILE A 11 51.13 -37.94 -42.50
C ILE A 11 51.90 -36.66 -42.11
N GLY A 12 53.01 -36.37 -42.79
CA GLY A 12 53.73 -35.11 -42.68
C GLY A 12 53.22 -34.09 -43.69
N ASN A 13 52.35 -33.18 -43.25
CA ASN A 13 52.00 -31.90 -43.88
C ASN A 13 50.64 -31.82 -44.62
N ALA A 14 49.54 -31.81 -43.87
CA ALA A 14 48.31 -31.18 -44.34
C ALA A 14 47.56 -30.51 -43.17
N GLY A 15 47.93 -29.26 -42.90
CA GLY A 15 47.02 -28.21 -42.44
C GLY A 15 46.28 -28.43 -41.12
N TYR A 16 46.93 -28.10 -40.01
CA TYR A 16 46.23 -27.76 -38.76
C TYR A 16 46.56 -26.32 -38.33
N GLU A 17 46.28 -25.37 -39.20
CA GLU A 17 46.38 -23.93 -38.92
C GLU A 17 45.06 -23.25 -39.30
N ASP A 18 43.95 -23.76 -38.78
CA ASP A 18 42.77 -22.91 -38.62
C ASP A 18 42.67 -22.54 -37.13
N ARG A 19 43.67 -21.78 -36.68
CA ARG A 19 43.63 -21.12 -35.38
C ARG A 19 42.55 -20.05 -35.50
N LEU A 20 41.34 -20.44 -35.12
CA LEU A 20 40.20 -19.59 -34.79
C LEU A 20 40.69 -18.17 -34.49
N SER A 21 40.62 -17.31 -35.50
CA SER A 21 40.74 -15.87 -35.32
C SER A 21 39.50 -15.43 -34.57
N GLY A 22 39.49 -15.73 -33.27
CA GLY A 22 38.52 -15.23 -32.34
C GLY A 22 38.62 -13.72 -32.43
N LYS A 23 37.66 -13.10 -33.13
CA LYS A 23 37.42 -11.67 -33.07
C LYS A 23 37.44 -11.32 -31.59
N LYS A 24 38.53 -10.71 -31.14
CA LYS A 24 38.67 -10.20 -29.79
C LYS A 24 37.64 -9.08 -29.68
N ASN A 25 36.45 -9.45 -29.24
CA ASN A 25 35.40 -8.50 -28.90
C ASN A 25 36.01 -7.62 -27.82
N TRP A 26 36.41 -6.40 -28.18
CA TRP A 26 36.75 -5.40 -27.19
C TRP A 26 35.47 -5.12 -26.42
N ILE A 27 35.37 -5.71 -25.23
CA ILE A 27 34.40 -5.30 -24.24
C ILE A 27 34.78 -3.86 -23.91
N LYS A 28 34.09 -2.91 -24.53
CA LYS A 28 34.22 -1.49 -24.19
C LYS A 28 33.73 -1.35 -22.76
N GLY A 29 34.66 -1.13 -21.83
CA GLY A 29 34.34 -0.87 -20.44
C GLY A 29 33.75 0.53 -20.28
N PHE A 30 32.86 0.68 -19.30
CA PHE A 30 32.37 2.00 -18.86
C PHE A 30 33.53 2.86 -18.37
N THR A 31 33.54 4.14 -18.72
CA THR A 31 34.53 5.07 -18.18
C THR A 31 34.09 5.57 -16.80
N LEU A 32 35.05 5.85 -15.91
CA LEU A 32 34.74 6.39 -14.58
C LEU A 32 34.02 7.75 -14.68
N ILE A 33 34.41 8.57 -15.66
CA ILE A 33 33.80 9.87 -15.89
C ILE A 33 32.34 9.76 -16.35
N GLU A 34 32.00 8.73 -17.14
CA GLU A 34 30.65 8.47 -17.60
C GLU A 34 29.73 8.08 -16.44
N VAL A 35 30.22 7.28 -15.50
CA VAL A 35 29.48 6.97 -14.27
C VAL A 35 29.34 8.22 -13.38
N LEU A 36 30.36 9.08 -13.28
CA LEU A 36 30.33 10.29 -12.46
C LEU A 36 29.25 11.28 -12.92
N VAL A 37 29.13 11.50 -14.23
CA VAL A 37 28.09 12.40 -14.77
C VAL A 37 26.70 11.80 -14.57
N VAL A 38 26.53 10.47 -14.73
CA VAL A 38 25.24 9.80 -14.53
C VAL A 38 24.76 9.93 -13.08
N ILE A 39 25.64 9.65 -12.09
CA ILE A 39 25.25 9.79 -10.68
C ILE A 39 24.90 11.24 -10.33
N ALA A 40 25.58 12.23 -10.92
CA ALA A 40 25.29 13.63 -10.69
C ALA A 40 23.89 14.00 -11.18
N ILE A 41 23.49 13.53 -12.37
CA ILE A 41 22.14 13.76 -12.91
C ILE A 41 21.08 13.05 -12.06
N VAL A 42 21.32 11.79 -11.68
CA VAL A 42 20.39 11.01 -10.84
C VAL A 42 20.18 11.68 -9.48
N ALA A 43 21.25 12.23 -8.87
CA ALA A 43 21.14 12.95 -7.60
C ALA A 43 20.23 14.18 -7.70
N ILE A 44 20.35 14.97 -8.78
CA ILE A 44 19.48 16.13 -9.03
C ILE A 44 18.02 15.68 -9.18
N LEU A 45 17.76 14.65 -10.00
CA LEU A 45 16.39 14.15 -10.19
C LEU A 45 15.78 13.58 -8.90
N ALA A 46 16.56 12.86 -8.10
CA ALA A 46 16.11 12.24 -6.86
C ALA A 46 15.58 13.29 -5.86
N THR A 47 16.25 14.43 -5.73
CA THR A 47 15.84 15.48 -4.78
C THR A 47 14.44 16.05 -5.07
N ILE A 48 14.03 16.13 -6.33
CA ILE A 48 12.69 16.61 -6.72
C ILE A 48 11.67 15.46 -6.65
N ALA A 49 12.06 14.25 -7.04
CA ALA A 49 11.16 13.11 -7.17
C ALA A 49 10.70 12.54 -5.82
N ILE A 50 11.59 12.40 -4.83
CA ILE A 50 11.30 11.76 -3.54
C ILE A 50 10.11 12.39 -2.79
N PRO A 51 10.05 13.72 -2.56
CA PRO A 51 8.92 14.32 -1.84
C PRO A 51 7.60 14.18 -2.60
N SER A 52 7.63 14.26 -3.93
CA SER A 52 6.44 14.10 -4.77
C SER A 52 5.87 12.68 -4.69
N TYR A 53 6.74 11.67 -4.78
CA TYR A 53 6.33 10.27 -4.68
C TYR A 53 5.76 9.93 -3.30
N SER A 54 6.36 10.44 -2.21
CA SER A 54 5.85 10.25 -0.86
C SER A 54 4.42 10.79 -0.70
N ARG A 55 4.15 11.99 -1.22
CA ARG A 55 2.79 12.58 -1.23
C ARG A 55 1.81 11.78 -2.06
N TYR A 56 2.24 11.25 -3.21
CA TYR A 56 1.41 10.38 -4.04
C TYR A 56 0.96 9.13 -3.29
N ILE A 57 1.88 8.45 -2.59
CA ILE A 57 1.56 7.27 -1.78
C ILE A 57 0.62 7.64 -0.63
N GLN A 58 0.88 8.73 0.10
CA GLN A 58 -0.03 9.21 1.17
C GLN A 58 -1.45 9.45 0.65
N LYS A 59 -1.58 10.11 -0.51
CA LYS A 59 -2.87 10.36 -1.15
C LYS A 59 -3.55 9.06 -1.59
N SER A 60 -2.80 8.08 -2.08
CA SER A 60 -3.32 6.75 -2.42
C SER A 60 -3.89 6.04 -1.19
N ARG A 61 -3.16 6.07 -0.07
CA ARG A 61 -3.61 5.48 1.20
C ARG A 61 -4.85 6.19 1.75
N ALA A 62 -4.89 7.53 1.68
CA ALA A 62 -6.08 8.30 2.07
C ALA A 62 -7.31 7.92 1.22
N LYS A 63 -7.15 7.68 -0.08
CA LYS A 63 -8.23 7.15 -0.93
C LYS A 63 -8.67 5.75 -0.54
N ALA A 64 -7.74 4.86 -0.20
CA ALA A 64 -8.08 3.53 0.30
C ALA A 64 -8.85 3.62 1.63
N ALA A 65 -8.42 4.48 2.54
CA ALA A 65 -9.12 4.74 3.80
C ALA A 65 -10.52 5.35 3.58
N ALA A 66 -10.68 6.23 2.59
CA ALA A 66 -12.00 6.74 2.19
C ALA A 66 -12.91 5.61 1.68
N ALA A 67 -12.38 4.67 0.89
CA ALA A 67 -13.14 3.51 0.43
C ALA A 67 -13.51 2.58 1.59
N ASP A 68 -12.62 2.39 2.56
CA ASP A 68 -12.90 1.63 3.80
C ASP A 68 -14.04 2.27 4.59
N LEU A 69 -14.09 3.60 4.70
CA LEU A 69 -15.21 4.29 5.36
C LEU A 69 -16.55 4.04 4.66
N VAL A 70 -16.57 3.97 3.33
CA VAL A 70 -17.78 3.59 2.56
C VAL A 70 -18.15 2.13 2.78
N ALA A 71 -17.18 1.23 2.90
CA ALA A 71 -17.44 -0.17 3.21
C ALA A 71 -18.05 -0.33 4.62
N ILE A 72 -17.52 0.40 5.62
CA ILE A 72 -18.10 0.42 6.97
C ILE A 72 -19.50 1.02 6.95
N SER A 73 -19.74 2.11 6.21
CA SER A 73 -21.08 2.72 6.13
C SER A 73 -22.12 1.74 5.59
N LEU A 74 -21.76 0.91 4.60
CA LEU A 74 -22.63 -0.16 4.11
C LEU A 74 -22.98 -1.19 5.20
N VAL A 75 -22.03 -1.57 6.04
CA VAL A 75 -22.28 -2.47 7.18
C VAL A 75 -23.23 -1.81 8.18
N MET A 76 -23.04 -0.52 8.46
CA MET A 76 -23.94 0.25 9.33
C MET A 76 -25.36 0.29 8.80
N GLU A 77 -25.54 0.53 7.50
CA GLU A 77 -26.87 0.51 6.87
C GLU A 77 -27.52 -0.87 6.94
N ASN A 78 -26.74 -1.95 6.78
CA ASN A 78 -27.25 -3.31 6.92
C ASN A 78 -27.76 -3.56 8.36
N MET A 79 -27.04 -3.08 9.38
CA MET A 79 -27.48 -3.17 10.77
C MET A 79 -28.78 -2.40 11.01
N TYR A 80 -28.89 -1.20 10.46
CA TYR A 80 -30.11 -0.38 10.55
C TYR A 80 -31.30 -1.08 9.90
N GLN A 81 -31.13 -1.69 8.72
CA GLN A 81 -32.21 -2.42 8.04
C GLN A 81 -32.75 -3.59 8.87
N ARG A 82 -31.93 -4.21 9.72
CA ARG A 82 -32.35 -5.34 10.57
C ARG A 82 -33.02 -4.92 11.87
N GLN A 83 -32.54 -3.83 12.48
CA GLN A 83 -32.93 -3.44 13.84
C GLN A 83 -33.75 -2.14 13.90
N LEU A 84 -33.90 -1.45 12.77
CA LEU A 84 -34.53 -0.12 12.63
C LEU A 84 -33.92 0.97 13.53
N LYS A 85 -32.69 0.73 13.99
CA LYS A 85 -31.89 1.65 14.79
C LYS A 85 -30.41 1.31 14.61
N TYR A 86 -29.53 2.31 14.73
CA TYR A 86 -28.11 2.04 14.92
C TYR A 86 -27.87 1.72 16.39
N LEU A 87 -27.39 0.51 16.67
CA LEU A 87 -27.00 0.10 18.01
C LEU A 87 -25.72 0.85 18.39
N LYS A 88 -25.63 1.45 19.58
CA LYS A 88 -24.35 2.07 19.98
C LYS A 88 -23.33 0.97 20.25
N PRO A 89 -22.03 1.23 20.02
CA PRO A 89 -20.99 0.29 20.42
C PRO A 89 -21.09 -0.16 21.88
N ALA A 90 -21.41 0.76 22.79
CA ALA A 90 -21.61 0.47 24.21
C ALA A 90 -22.79 -0.47 24.51
N ASP A 91 -23.75 -0.61 23.58
CA ASP A 91 -24.92 -1.47 23.74
C ASP A 91 -24.68 -2.88 23.15
N VAL A 92 -23.56 -3.11 22.46
CA VAL A 92 -23.17 -4.44 21.96
C VAL A 92 -22.61 -5.27 23.11
N SER A 93 -23.10 -6.50 23.27
CA SER A 93 -22.55 -7.45 24.24
C SER A 93 -21.15 -7.90 23.83
N ALA A 94 -20.13 -7.23 24.35
CA ALA A 94 -18.72 -7.51 24.12
C ALA A 94 -17.96 -7.59 25.47
N THR A 95 -16.89 -8.36 25.50
CA THR A 95 -15.96 -8.45 26.65
C THR A 95 -14.53 -8.18 26.17
N PRO A 96 -13.90 -7.06 26.56
CA PRO A 96 -14.44 -5.95 27.36
C PRO A 96 -15.56 -5.19 26.65
N ALA A 97 -16.35 -4.44 27.42
CA ALA A 97 -17.40 -3.58 26.86
C ALA A 97 -16.78 -2.50 25.95
N LEU A 98 -17.45 -2.21 24.83
CA LEU A 98 -16.97 -1.24 23.85
C LEU A 98 -17.34 0.19 24.26
N SER A 99 -16.50 1.13 23.87
CA SER A 99 -16.73 2.56 24.07
C SER A 99 -17.52 3.18 22.90
N ASN A 100 -18.29 4.24 23.15
CA ASN A 100 -18.92 5.05 22.09
C ASN A 100 -18.43 6.51 22.20
N PRO A 101 -17.56 7.00 21.30
CA PRO A 101 -17.03 6.32 20.12
C PRO A 101 -16.09 5.16 20.47
N THR A 102 -15.95 4.20 19.56
CA THR A 102 -14.94 3.12 19.67
C THR A 102 -13.53 3.71 19.69
N SER A 103 -12.62 3.15 20.48
CA SER A 103 -11.28 3.72 20.70
C SER A 103 -10.25 3.39 19.60
N GLY A 104 -10.60 2.57 18.62
CA GLY A 104 -9.74 2.27 17.47
C GLY A 104 -10.26 1.13 16.62
N THR A 105 -9.47 0.73 15.62
CA THR A 105 -9.90 -0.27 14.62
C THR A 105 -10.31 -1.60 15.25
N LEU A 106 -9.61 -2.10 16.28
CA LEU A 106 -9.95 -3.37 16.92
C LEU A 106 -11.35 -3.35 17.56
N GLU A 107 -11.68 -2.28 18.28
CA GLU A 107 -13.03 -2.09 18.84
C GLU A 107 -14.08 -1.91 17.75
N THR A 108 -13.74 -1.19 16.68
CA THR A 108 -14.61 -1.06 15.50
C THR A 108 -14.90 -2.41 14.85
N LEU A 109 -13.91 -3.28 14.68
CA LEU A 109 -14.12 -4.63 14.17
C LEU A 109 -15.01 -5.45 15.11
N ALA A 110 -14.78 -5.37 16.42
CA ALA A 110 -15.63 -6.05 17.40
C ALA A 110 -17.08 -5.54 17.33
N TYR A 111 -17.27 -4.22 17.22
CA TYR A 111 -18.58 -3.60 17.07
C TYR A 111 -19.31 -4.11 15.81
N LEU A 112 -18.66 -4.04 14.65
CA LEU A 112 -19.21 -4.49 13.37
C LEU A 112 -19.43 -6.02 13.33
N GLY A 113 -18.69 -6.76 14.15
CA GLY A 113 -18.82 -8.20 14.36
C GLY A 113 -19.73 -8.62 15.52
N ASN A 114 -20.55 -7.70 16.05
CA ASN A 114 -21.48 -7.95 17.17
C ASN A 114 -20.78 -8.55 18.41
N GLY A 115 -19.68 -7.92 18.83
CA GLY A 115 -18.88 -8.26 20.01
C GLY A 115 -17.66 -9.14 19.71
N ASP A 116 -17.49 -9.61 18.47
CA ASP A 116 -16.37 -10.46 18.07
C ASP A 116 -15.69 -9.94 16.78
N SER A 117 -14.46 -9.45 16.93
CA SER A 117 -13.69 -8.88 15.81
C SER A 117 -13.44 -9.86 14.65
N SER A 118 -13.50 -11.16 14.93
CA SER A 118 -13.34 -12.23 13.93
C SER A 118 -14.54 -12.29 12.98
N LYS A 119 -15.71 -11.86 13.43
CA LYS A 119 -16.98 -11.88 12.68
C LYS A 119 -17.24 -10.61 11.88
N SER A 120 -16.38 -9.61 11.97
CA SER A 120 -16.51 -8.38 11.17
C SER A 120 -16.46 -8.68 9.68
N ALA A 121 -17.47 -8.21 8.93
CA ALA A 121 -17.53 -8.31 7.48
C ALA A 121 -16.52 -7.40 6.76
N TRP A 122 -16.01 -6.38 7.46
CA TRP A 122 -15.02 -5.45 6.95
C TRP A 122 -13.69 -5.59 7.72
N LYS A 123 -12.59 -5.36 7.00
CA LYS A 123 -11.21 -5.27 7.53
C LYS A 123 -10.50 -4.10 6.84
N PRO A 124 -9.62 -3.37 7.54
CA PRO A 124 -8.94 -2.21 6.97
C PRO A 124 -7.93 -2.62 5.89
N ALA A 125 -7.92 -1.90 4.77
CA ALA A 125 -6.89 -2.05 3.75
C ALA A 125 -5.54 -1.46 4.19
N GLU A 126 -5.57 -0.37 4.97
CA GLU A 126 -4.39 0.40 5.41
C GLU A 126 -4.27 0.42 6.94
N GLY A 127 -4.40 -0.74 7.59
CA GLY A 127 -4.46 -0.85 9.06
C GLY A 127 -3.22 -0.34 9.82
N ASP A 128 -2.05 -0.32 9.17
CA ASP A 128 -0.81 0.23 9.75
C ASP A 128 -0.78 1.77 9.72
N TYR A 129 -1.53 2.38 8.80
CA TYR A 129 -1.48 3.82 8.54
C TYR A 129 -2.73 4.55 9.01
N PHE A 130 -3.87 3.86 9.12
CA PHE A 130 -5.15 4.43 9.51
C PHE A 130 -5.82 3.62 10.62
N SER A 131 -6.32 4.34 11.62
CA SER A 131 -7.21 3.83 12.66
C SER A 131 -8.64 4.28 12.39
N TYR A 132 -9.59 3.36 12.52
CA TYR A 132 -10.99 3.58 12.20
C TYR A 132 -11.84 3.55 13.46
N THR A 133 -12.72 4.54 13.61
CA THR A 133 -13.62 4.63 14.76
C THR A 133 -15.05 4.90 14.32
N VAL A 134 -16.00 4.38 15.10
CA VAL A 134 -17.44 4.58 14.93
C VAL A 134 -17.99 5.30 16.14
N LYS A 135 -18.73 6.37 15.89
CA LYS A 135 -19.56 7.05 16.90
C LYS A 135 -21.02 6.97 16.48
N VAL A 136 -21.87 6.43 17.34
CA VAL A 136 -23.33 6.47 17.15
C VAL A 136 -23.92 7.58 18.02
N THR A 137 -24.79 8.41 17.43
CA THR A 137 -25.44 9.56 18.07
C THR A 137 -26.90 9.28 18.41
N ASP A 138 -27.36 9.82 19.53
CA ASP A 138 -28.49 9.34 20.31
C ASP A 138 -29.81 10.07 20.02
N THR A 139 -30.12 10.34 18.76
CA THR A 139 -31.42 10.93 18.40
C THR A 139 -32.34 9.83 17.90
N ALA A 140 -33.66 9.91 18.10
CA ALA A 140 -34.59 8.90 17.60
C ALA A 140 -34.40 8.71 16.08
N GLY A 141 -33.94 7.52 15.67
CA GLY A 141 -33.48 7.22 14.30
C GLY A 141 -31.96 7.03 14.15
N GLY A 142 -31.17 7.59 15.08
CA GLY A 142 -29.72 7.46 15.25
C GLY A 142 -28.89 7.95 14.06
N GLY A 143 -27.95 8.86 14.26
CA GLY A 143 -26.92 9.13 13.25
C GLY A 143 -25.64 8.37 13.59
N TYR A 144 -24.76 8.14 12.62
CA TYR A 144 -23.39 7.71 12.89
C TYR A 144 -22.37 8.67 12.29
N LEU A 145 -21.20 8.69 12.90
CA LEU A 145 -20.00 9.34 12.39
C LEU A 145 -18.90 8.28 12.34
N LEU A 146 -18.46 7.96 11.13
CA LEU A 146 -17.29 7.13 10.90
C LEU A 146 -16.08 8.05 10.72
N THR A 147 -14.98 7.72 11.36
CA THR A 147 -13.74 8.49 11.27
C THR A 147 -12.59 7.56 10.94
N ALA A 148 -11.78 7.93 9.94
CA ALA A 148 -10.46 7.33 9.70
C ALA A 148 -9.40 8.36 10.07
N LYS A 149 -8.55 8.04 11.04
CA LYS A 149 -7.43 8.89 11.49
C LYS A 149 -6.11 8.26 11.15
N GLY A 150 -5.20 9.04 10.58
CA GLY A 150 -3.83 8.62 10.36
C GLY A 150 -3.11 8.30 11.66
N VAL A 151 -2.46 7.14 11.72
CA VAL A 151 -1.72 6.67 12.90
C VAL A 151 -0.50 7.55 13.14
N THR A 152 -0.29 7.96 14.39
CA THR A 152 0.86 8.79 14.80
C THR A 152 2.18 8.08 14.51
N GLY A 153 3.19 8.82 14.06
CA GLY A 153 4.50 8.25 13.70
C GLY A 153 4.56 7.63 12.29
N THR A 154 3.45 7.64 11.55
CA THR A 154 3.42 7.19 10.14
C THR A 154 3.37 8.37 9.17
N SER A 155 3.57 8.09 7.87
CA SER A 155 3.41 9.09 6.81
C SER A 155 2.00 9.66 6.70
N SER A 156 1.00 8.99 7.28
CA SER A 156 -0.41 9.41 7.24
C SER A 156 -0.81 10.23 8.47
N ALA A 157 0.09 10.41 9.44
CA ALA A 157 -0.18 11.13 10.68
C ALA A 157 -0.78 12.53 10.41
N GLY A 158 -1.86 12.83 11.13
CA GLY A 158 -2.59 14.09 10.97
C GLY A 158 -3.61 14.10 9.82
N CYS A 159 -3.73 13.03 9.03
CA CYS A 159 -4.85 12.86 8.10
C CYS A 159 -6.12 12.46 8.85
N GLU A 160 -7.25 13.09 8.55
CA GLU A 160 -8.55 12.74 9.12
C GLU A 160 -9.62 12.79 8.03
N LEU A 161 -10.33 11.68 7.88
CA LEU A 161 -11.45 11.51 6.97
C LEU A 161 -12.69 11.15 7.78
N THR A 162 -13.84 11.72 7.42
CA THR A 162 -15.10 11.43 8.09
C THR A 162 -16.23 11.25 7.09
N ILE A 163 -17.17 10.37 7.45
CA ILE A 163 -18.45 10.22 6.75
C ILE A 163 -19.56 10.07 7.78
N LYS A 164 -20.68 10.74 7.53
CA LYS A 164 -21.89 10.67 8.34
C LYS A 164 -22.97 9.85 7.63
N ASN A 165 -24.02 9.50 8.36
CA ASN A 165 -25.20 8.79 7.83
C ASN A 165 -25.94 9.55 6.71
N ASP A 166 -25.82 10.88 6.65
CA ASP A 166 -26.37 11.71 5.56
C ASP A 166 -25.44 11.75 4.33
N ASN A 167 -24.41 10.90 4.29
CA ASN A 167 -23.36 10.88 3.28
C ASN A 167 -22.56 12.20 3.18
N THR A 168 -22.60 13.06 4.20
CA THR A 168 -21.68 14.19 4.31
C THR A 168 -20.28 13.66 4.58
N ARG A 169 -19.38 13.92 3.62
CA ARG A 169 -17.97 13.51 3.64
C ARG A 169 -17.09 14.71 3.91
N SER A 170 -16.03 14.50 4.69
CA SER A 170 -15.03 15.54 4.92
C SER A 170 -13.65 14.92 5.01
N ALA A 171 -12.66 15.68 4.56
CA ALA A 171 -11.24 15.40 4.70
C ALA A 171 -10.54 16.67 5.16
N ASN A 172 -9.66 16.57 6.15
CA ASN A 172 -8.98 17.75 6.69
C ASN A 172 -7.89 18.32 5.75
N GLY A 173 -7.55 17.64 4.65
CA GLY A 173 -6.60 18.15 3.65
C GLY A 173 -5.16 18.30 4.14
N ASN A 174 -4.85 17.84 5.36
CA ASN A 174 -3.55 18.01 5.98
C ASN A 174 -2.43 17.29 5.21
N SER A 175 -1.17 17.63 5.53
CA SER A 175 0.02 17.03 4.92
C SER A 175 0.01 15.50 4.98
N GLY A 176 -0.50 14.91 6.06
CA GLY A 176 -0.65 13.45 6.18
C GLY A 176 -1.58 12.80 5.15
N CYS A 177 -2.51 13.57 4.56
CA CYS A 177 -3.39 13.08 3.50
C CYS A 177 -2.77 13.21 2.09
N GLY A 178 -1.53 13.67 1.95
CA GLY A 178 -0.89 13.87 0.64
C GLY A 178 -1.62 14.91 -0.25
N GLY A 179 -2.33 15.87 0.35
CA GLY A 179 -3.14 16.86 -0.36
C GLY A 179 -4.53 16.35 -0.79
N PHE A 180 -5.01 15.25 -0.20
CA PHE A 180 -6.38 14.78 -0.35
C PHE A 180 -7.31 15.54 0.62
N SER A 181 -8.16 16.42 0.08
CA SER A 181 -9.01 17.34 0.85
C SER A 181 -10.51 17.22 0.59
N SER A 182 -10.94 16.36 -0.35
CA SER A 182 -12.37 16.12 -0.63
C SER A 182 -12.57 14.75 -1.31
N TRP A 183 -13.75 14.15 -1.10
CA TRP A 183 -14.13 12.81 -1.56
C TRP A 183 -15.63 12.51 -1.38
#